data_AF-A0A951VXV6-F1
#
_entry.id   AF-A0A951VXV6-F1
#
_cell.length_a   1.000
_cell.length_b   1.000
_cell.length_c   1.000
_cell.angle_alpha   90.00
_cell.angle_beta   90.00
_cell.angle_gamma   90.00
#
_symmetry.space_group_name_H-M   'P 1'
#
loop_
_entity.id
_entity.type
_entity.pdbx_description
1 polymer ?
#
loop_
_entity_poly.entity_id
_entity_poly.type
_entity_poly.pdbx_seq_one_letter_code
_entity_poly.pdbx_strand_id
1 'polypeptide(L)'
;MRRLKPRKSYKQYERTEQQSRRLNQYRPILENLAALLVNPKGYISGARSFLSDQYQWRLSRAFSGTLFLVAAVFLLFISIFLLVMAAYFFLDEQLKRPALSALILGWVLILIFFLVSWLSIKRYKDVAGPRR
;
A
#
# COMPACT_ATOMS: atom_id res chain seq x y z
N MET A 1 50.31 -49.28 1.98
CA MET A 1 50.20 -48.45 0.75
C MET A 1 48.73 -48.32 0.34
N ARG A 2 48.09 -47.16 0.57
CA ARG A 2 46.74 -46.88 0.03
C ARG A 2 46.87 -45.89 -1.14
N ARG A 3 46.47 -46.32 -2.34
CA ARG A 3 46.39 -45.46 -3.53
C ARG A 3 45.16 -44.55 -3.39
N LEU A 4 45.36 -43.24 -3.39
CA LEU A 4 44.29 -42.25 -3.47
C LEU A 4 43.77 -42.19 -4.93
N LYS A 5 42.48 -42.46 -5.11
CA LYS A 5 41.76 -42.26 -6.39
C LYS A 5 41.66 -40.76 -6.71
N PRO A 6 41.71 -40.36 -7.99
CA PRO A 6 41.76 -38.96 -8.38
C PRO A 6 40.42 -38.24 -8.13
N ARG A 7 40.52 -37.15 -7.38
CA ARG A 7 39.48 -36.15 -7.06
C ARG A 7 39.18 -35.28 -8.29
N LYS A 8 38.53 -35.83 -9.32
CA LYS A 8 38.21 -35.08 -10.56
C LYS A 8 36.73 -34.99 -10.95
N SER A 9 35.78 -35.44 -10.12
CA SER A 9 34.36 -35.42 -10.53
C SER A 9 33.52 -34.25 -9.99
N TYR A 10 33.79 -33.69 -8.81
CA TYR A 10 32.83 -32.77 -8.17
C TYR A 10 32.67 -31.41 -8.86
N LYS A 11 33.77 -30.80 -9.35
CA LYS A 11 33.71 -29.49 -10.02
C LYS A 11 32.99 -29.50 -11.38
N GLN A 12 32.88 -30.67 -12.01
CA GLN A 12 32.26 -30.82 -13.32
C GLN A 12 30.74 -30.96 -13.21
N TYR A 13 30.23 -31.63 -12.16
CA TYR A 13 28.79 -31.72 -11.89
C TYR A 13 28.17 -30.38 -11.45
N GLU A 14 28.87 -29.56 -10.66
CA GLU A 14 28.39 -28.23 -10.25
C GLU A 14 28.18 -27.27 -11.43
N ARG A 15 29.03 -27.34 -12.46
CA ARG A 15 28.89 -26.51 -13.67
C ARG A 15 27.65 -26.90 -14.49
N THR A 16 27.36 -28.20 -14.60
CA THR A 16 26.19 -28.70 -15.33
C THR A 16 24.88 -28.37 -14.62
N GLU A 17 24.84 -28.43 -13.29
CA GLU A 17 23.68 -28.02 -12.50
C GLU A 17 23.42 -26.50 -12.54
N GLN A 18 24.46 -25.68 -12.50
CA GLN A 18 24.28 -24.23 -12.67
C GLN A 18 23.76 -23.89 -14.07
N GLN A 19 24.20 -24.62 -15.09
CA GLN A 19 23.76 -24.41 -16.46
C GLN A 19 22.30 -24.90 -16.69
N SER A 20 21.89 -26.00 -16.05
CA SER A 20 20.50 -26.49 -16.11
C SER A 20 19.53 -25.57 -15.36
N ARG A 21 19.93 -24.99 -14.22
CA ARG A 21 19.14 -23.96 -13.52
C ARG A 21 18.95 -22.70 -14.35
N ARG A 22 20.00 -22.25 -15.04
CA ARG A 22 19.90 -21.13 -15.99
C ARG A 22 18.95 -21.46 -17.14
N LEU A 23 19.08 -22.64 -17.77
CA LEU A 23 18.19 -23.07 -18.85
C LEU A 23 16.72 -23.12 -18.42
N ASN A 24 16.42 -23.63 -17.22
CA ASN A 24 15.05 -23.65 -16.69
C ASN A 24 14.50 -22.24 -16.40
N GLN A 25 15.37 -21.28 -16.04
CA GLN A 25 14.98 -19.88 -15.84
C GLN A 25 14.66 -19.18 -17.17
N TYR A 26 15.31 -19.57 -18.27
CA TYR A 26 15.06 -19.01 -19.61
C TYR A 26 14.01 -19.79 -20.41
N ARG A 27 13.66 -21.02 -20.01
CA ARG A 27 12.61 -21.83 -20.62
C ARG A 27 11.27 -21.09 -20.81
N PRO A 28 10.71 -20.37 -19.81
CA PRO A 28 9.46 -19.62 -20.03
C PRO A 28 9.62 -18.44 -20.99
N ILE A 29 10.84 -17.90 -21.15
CA ILE A 29 11.13 -16.82 -22.11
C ILE A 29 11.22 -17.40 -23.52
N LEU A 30 11.88 -18.56 -23.68
CA LEU A 30 11.99 -19.27 -24.95
C LEU A 30 10.64 -19.84 -25.41
N GLU A 31 9.81 -20.35 -24.51
CA GLU A 31 8.43 -20.80 -24.81
C GLU A 31 7.55 -19.62 -25.24
N ASN A 32 7.69 -18.45 -24.60
CA ASN A 32 7.00 -17.23 -25.02
C ASN A 32 7.46 -16.72 -26.40
N LEU A 33 8.77 -16.78 -26.68
CA LEU A 33 9.34 -16.40 -27.98
C LEU A 33 8.92 -17.37 -29.09
N ALA A 34 8.88 -18.67 -28.80
CA ALA A 34 8.37 -19.67 -29.73
C ALA A 34 6.87 -19.47 -30.02
N ALA A 35 6.07 -19.16 -28.99
CA ALA A 35 4.65 -18.84 -29.15
C ALA A 35 4.44 -17.56 -30.00
N LEU A 36 5.29 -16.55 -29.83
CA LEU A 36 5.28 -15.32 -30.63
C LEU A 36 5.63 -15.59 -32.11
N LEU A 37 6.60 -16.46 -32.38
CA LEU A 37 7.03 -16.81 -33.74
C LEU A 37 6.02 -17.71 -34.47
N VAL A 38 5.38 -18.64 -33.75
CA VAL A 38 4.43 -19.62 -34.34
C VAL A 38 3.06 -19.00 -34.59
N ASN A 39 2.57 -18.12 -33.70
CA ASN A 39 1.28 -17.47 -33.90
C ASN A 39 1.28 -16.03 -33.37
N PRO A 40 1.90 -15.09 -34.10
CA PRO A 40 2.07 -13.70 -33.64
C PRO A 40 0.73 -12.99 -33.41
N LYS A 41 -0.28 -13.27 -34.25
CA LYS A 41 -1.61 -12.65 -34.12
C LYS A 41 -2.34 -13.13 -32.87
N GLY A 42 -2.30 -14.44 -32.58
CA GLY A 42 -2.88 -15.02 -31.36
C GLY A 42 -2.15 -14.59 -30.09
N TYR A 43 -0.82 -14.49 -30.13
CA TYR A 43 0.00 -14.01 -29.02
C TYR A 43 -0.26 -12.55 -28.68
N ILE A 44 -0.33 -11.66 -29.68
CA ILE A 44 -0.64 -10.23 -29.48
C ILE A 44 -2.07 -10.06 -28.93
N SER A 45 -3.04 -10.84 -29.44
CA SER A 45 -4.42 -10.85 -28.93
C SER A 45 -4.48 -11.29 -27.46
N GLY A 46 -3.82 -12.39 -27.10
CA GLY A 46 -3.79 -12.91 -25.73
C GLY A 46 -3.01 -12.03 -24.76
N ALA A 47 -1.90 -11.43 -25.21
CA ALA A 47 -1.15 -10.46 -24.41
C ALA A 47 -1.99 -9.19 -24.14
N ARG A 48 -2.77 -8.73 -25.12
CA ARG A 48 -3.67 -7.58 -24.95
C ARG A 48 -4.79 -7.87 -23.95
N SER A 49 -5.38 -9.06 -23.97
CA SER A 49 -6.41 -9.45 -23.00
C SER A 49 -5.82 -9.65 -21.60
N PHE A 50 -4.66 -10.28 -21.47
CA PHE A 50 -3.97 -10.41 -20.17
C PHE A 50 -3.59 -9.05 -19.58
N LEU A 51 -3.10 -8.14 -20.41
CA LEU A 51 -2.79 -6.77 -19.98
C LEU A 51 -4.05 -6.00 -19.61
N SER A 52 -5.17 -6.17 -20.34
CA SER A 52 -6.43 -5.53 -19.97
C SER A 52 -6.97 -6.04 -18.64
N ASP A 53 -6.89 -7.36 -18.39
CA ASP A 53 -7.39 -7.97 -17.15
C ASP A 53 -6.53 -7.58 -15.94
N GLN A 54 -5.20 -7.60 -16.08
CA GLN A 54 -4.31 -7.11 -15.03
C GLN A 54 -4.48 -5.61 -14.79
N TYR A 55 -4.69 -4.83 -15.84
CA TYR A 55 -4.95 -3.40 -15.71
C TYR A 55 -6.27 -3.15 -14.99
N GLN A 56 -7.36 -3.81 -15.39
CA GLN A 56 -8.66 -3.72 -14.72
C GLN A 56 -8.58 -4.15 -13.26
N TRP A 57 -7.84 -5.21 -12.92
CA TRP A 57 -7.69 -5.66 -11.55
C TRP A 57 -6.90 -4.65 -10.69
N ARG A 58 -5.81 -4.09 -11.22
CA ARG A 58 -5.04 -3.03 -10.55
C ARG A 58 -5.86 -1.76 -10.38
N LEU A 59 -6.59 -1.37 -11.42
CA LEU A 59 -7.47 -0.19 -11.41
C LEU A 59 -8.59 -0.37 -10.39
N SER A 60 -9.29 -1.51 -10.42
CA SER A 60 -10.36 -1.85 -9.47
C SER A 60 -9.86 -1.84 -8.02
N ARG A 61 -8.67 -2.39 -7.76
CA ARG A 61 -8.05 -2.36 -6.43
C ARG A 61 -7.65 -0.96 -5.99
N ALA A 62 -7.14 -0.12 -6.91
CA ALA A 62 -6.85 1.28 -6.61
C ALA A 62 -8.14 2.05 -6.30
N PHE A 63 -9.18 1.90 -7.13
CA PHE A 63 -10.49 2.51 -6.94
C PHE A 63 -11.15 2.09 -5.62
N SER A 64 -11.12 0.80 -5.28
CA SER A 64 -11.68 0.32 -4.02
C SER A 64 -10.91 0.87 -2.80
N GLY A 65 -9.59 0.96 -2.89
CA GLY A 65 -8.75 1.61 -1.87
C GLY A 65 -9.09 3.09 -1.70
N THR A 66 -9.23 3.83 -2.81
CA THR A 66 -9.62 5.25 -2.78
C THR A 66 -11.04 5.43 -2.22
N LEU A 67 -12.00 4.61 -2.65
CA LEU A 67 -13.37 4.63 -2.14
C LEU A 67 -13.42 4.36 -0.64
N PHE A 68 -12.65 3.39 -0.16
CA PHE A 68 -12.55 3.09 1.26
C PHE A 68 -11.96 4.27 2.04
N LEU A 69 -10.92 4.90 1.52
CA LEU A 69 -10.32 6.09 2.14
C LEU A 69 -11.33 7.25 2.19
N VAL A 70 -12.07 7.50 1.12
CA VAL A 70 -13.13 8.53 1.09
C VAL A 70 -14.23 8.20 2.11
N ALA A 71 -14.70 6.96 2.16
CA ALA A 71 -15.71 6.53 3.12
C ALA A 71 -15.22 6.67 4.56
N ALA A 72 -13.96 6.33 4.84
CA ALA A 72 -13.36 6.47 6.16
C ALA A 72 -13.27 7.95 6.58
N VAL A 73 -12.83 8.84 5.68
CA VAL A 73 -12.77 10.29 5.94
C VAL A 73 -14.17 10.84 6.19
N PHE A 74 -15.15 10.43 5.39
CA PHE A 74 -16.54 10.86 5.55
C PHE A 74 -17.14 10.41 6.89
N LEU A 75 -16.93 9.14 7.27
CA LEU A 75 -17.34 8.62 8.58
C LEU A 75 -16.68 9.39 9.72
N LEU A 76 -15.38 9.67 9.61
CA LEU A 76 -14.65 10.41 10.62
C LEU A 76 -15.23 11.83 10.79
N PHE A 77 -15.54 12.50 9.68
CA PHE A 77 -16.18 13.81 9.71
C PHE A 77 -17.55 13.78 10.40
N ILE A 78 -18.40 12.79 10.07
CA ILE A 78 -19.70 12.61 10.71
C ILE A 78 -19.53 12.35 12.21
N SER A 79 -18.60 11.47 12.60
CA SER A 79 -18.36 11.17 14.01
C SER A 79 -17.90 12.39 14.80
N ILE A 80 -17.00 13.21 14.25
CA ILE A 80 -16.58 14.46 14.89
C ILE A 80 -17.77 15.41 15.03
N PHE A 81 -18.57 15.57 13.99
CA PHE A 81 -19.73 16.45 14.02
C PHE A 81 -20.75 16.03 15.10
N LEU A 82 -21.06 14.74 15.18
CA LEU A 82 -21.94 14.19 16.21
C LEU A 82 -21.38 14.42 17.62
N LEU A 83 -20.07 14.25 17.80
CA LEU A 83 -19.40 14.48 19.09
C LEU A 83 -19.52 15.95 19.52
N VAL A 84 -19.30 16.88 18.60
CA VAL A 84 -19.41 18.33 18.82
C VAL A 84 -20.84 18.71 19.19
N MET A 85 -21.84 18.20 18.46
CA MET A 85 -23.25 18.45 18.76
C MET A 85 -23.65 17.86 20.11
N ALA A 86 -23.21 16.65 20.45
CA ALA A 86 -23.50 16.03 21.74
C ALA A 86 -22.90 16.84 22.90
N ALA A 87 -21.64 17.30 22.75
CA ALA A 87 -21.00 18.17 23.74
C ALA A 87 -21.71 19.52 23.86
N TYR A 88 -22.20 20.07 22.75
CA TYR A 88 -22.98 21.32 22.76
C TYR A 88 -24.29 21.15 23.53
N PHE A 89 -25.08 20.11 23.25
CA PHE A 89 -26.33 19.85 23.97
C PHE A 89 -26.09 19.62 25.45
N PHE A 90 -25.04 18.87 25.82
CA PHE A 90 -24.69 18.64 27.22
C PHE A 90 -24.34 19.94 27.94
N LEU A 91 -23.55 20.82 27.32
CA LEU A 91 -23.22 22.12 27.88
C LEU A 91 -24.44 23.04 27.96
N ASP A 92 -25.28 23.05 26.92
CA ASP A 92 -26.49 23.87 26.90
C ASP A 92 -27.48 23.45 27.99
N GLU A 93 -27.64 22.15 28.22
CA GLU A 93 -28.49 21.62 29.31
C GLU A 93 -27.99 22.05 30.70
N GLN A 94 -26.67 22.06 30.91
CA GLN A 94 -26.08 22.48 32.19
C GLN A 94 -26.07 23.99 32.41
N LEU A 95 -25.72 24.77 31.38
CA LEU A 95 -25.55 26.21 31.48
C LEU A 95 -26.86 26.98 31.26
N LYS A 96 -27.85 26.36 30.59
CA LYS A 96 -29.12 26.97 30.12
C LYS A 96 -28.89 28.29 29.37
N ARG A 97 -27.74 28.42 28.72
CA ARG A 97 -27.27 29.63 28.05
C ARG A 97 -26.56 29.23 26.76
N PRO A 98 -27.26 29.23 25.61
CA PRO A 98 -26.73 28.69 24.35
C PRO A 98 -25.51 29.48 23.83
N ALA A 99 -25.45 30.79 24.10
CA ALA A 99 -24.30 31.60 23.72
C ALA A 99 -23.02 31.22 24.50
N LEU A 100 -23.16 30.88 25.78
CA LEU A 100 -22.03 30.49 26.64
C LEU A 100 -21.55 29.08 26.32
N SER A 101 -22.46 28.14 26.07
CA SER A 101 -22.11 26.78 25.64
C SER A 101 -21.38 26.78 24.30
N ALA A 102 -21.87 27.54 23.31
CA ALA A 102 -21.19 27.71 22.02
C ALA A 102 -19.79 28.33 22.17
N LEU A 103 -19.65 29.36 23.02
CA LEU A 103 -18.37 30.03 23.26
C LEU A 103 -17.35 29.09 23.91
N ILE A 104 -17.73 28.36 24.96
CA ILE A 104 -16.86 27.38 25.63
C ILE A 104 -16.43 26.30 24.64
N LEU A 105 -17.37 25.76 23.87
CA LEU A 105 -17.10 24.69 22.94
C LEU A 105 -16.20 25.15 21.77
N GLY A 106 -16.36 26.40 21.32
CA GLY A 106 -15.45 27.03 20.36
C GLY A 106 -14.02 27.12 20.88
N TRP A 107 -13.82 27.55 22.13
CA TRP A 107 -12.48 27.58 22.76
C TRP A 107 -11.87 26.19 22.91
N VAL A 108 -12.68 25.19 23.29
CA VAL A 108 -12.24 23.80 23.38
C VAL A 108 -11.79 23.29 22.00
N LEU A 109 -12.53 23.58 20.93
CA LEU A 109 -12.15 23.21 19.56
C LEU A 109 -10.83 23.88 19.13
N ILE A 110 -10.62 25.15 19.47
CA ILE A 110 -9.36 25.86 19.20
C ILE A 110 -8.19 25.18 19.92
N LEU A 111 -8.36 24.82 21.20
CA LEU A 111 -7.32 24.11 21.96
C LEU A 111 -7.00 22.75 21.36
N ILE A 112 -8.02 21.98 20.95
CA ILE A 112 -7.84 20.70 20.27
C ILE A 112 -7.07 20.91 18.96
N PHE A 113 -7.41 21.93 18.17
CA PHE A 113 -6.71 22.25 16.93
C PHE A 113 -5.22 22.55 17.16
N PHE A 114 -4.89 23.36 18.17
CA PHE A 114 -3.49 23.61 18.53
C PHE A 114 -2.77 22.34 18.99
N LEU A 115 -3.42 21.51 19.81
CA LEU A 115 -2.85 20.25 20.29
C LEU A 115 -2.56 19.29 19.13
N VAL A 116 -3.51 19.11 18.22
CA VAL A 116 -3.36 18.26 17.02
C VAL A 116 -2.27 18.80 16.10
N SER A 117 -2.23 20.11 15.89
CA SER A 117 -1.19 20.75 15.07
C SER A 117 0.20 20.55 15.68
N TRP A 118 0.33 20.76 16.99
CA TRP A 118 1.59 20.53 17.72
C TRP A 118 2.05 19.07 17.62
N LEU A 119 1.15 18.12 17.88
CA LEU A 119 1.45 16.69 17.77
C LEU A 119 1.84 16.31 16.34
N SER A 120 1.17 16.89 15.34
CA SER A 120 1.49 16.65 13.93
C SER A 120 2.89 17.15 13.57
N ILE A 121 3.27 18.35 14.02
CA ILE A 121 4.63 18.89 13.82
C ILE A 121 5.66 18.02 14.53
N LYS A 122 5.38 17.61 15.77
CA LYS A 122 6.28 16.72 16.54
C LYS A 122 6.49 15.39 15.81
N ARG A 123 5.40 14.74 15.41
CA ARG A 123 5.42 13.48 14.64
C ARG A 123 6.15 13.63 13.31
N TYR A 124 5.93 14.74 12.60
CA TYR A 124 6.62 15.04 11.36
C TYR A 124 8.13 15.16 11.58
N LYS A 125 8.57 15.86 12.64
CA LYS A 125 9.99 15.94 13.01
C LYS A 125 10.58 14.58 13.37
N ASP A 126 9.84 13.74 14.09
CA ASP A 126 10.27 12.39 14.47
C ASP A 126 10.45 11.48 13.23
N VAL A 127 9.59 11.61 12.21
CA VAL A 127 9.63 10.78 11.00
C VAL A 127 10.59 11.33 9.94
N ALA A 128 10.71 12.66 9.81
CA ALA A 128 11.57 13.28 8.81
C ALA A 128 13.07 13.23 9.17
N GLY A 129 13.42 12.85 10.40
CA GLY A 129 14.80 12.87 10.90
C GLY A 129 15.36 14.29 11.03
N PRO A 130 16.50 14.47 11.70
CA PRO A 130 17.14 15.78 11.78
C PRO A 130 17.49 16.26 10.36
N ARG A 131 16.91 17.39 9.93
CA ARG A 131 17.36 18.10 8.74
C ARG A 131 18.82 18.52 8.99
N ARG A 132 19.75 17.80 8.36
CA ARG A 132 21.11 18.32 8.12
C ARG A 132 21.05 19.38 7.04
#